data_AF-A0A0C3QWE7-F1
#
_entry.id   AF-A0A0C3QWE7-F1
#
_cell.length_a   1.000
_cell.length_b   1.000
_cell.length_c   1.000
_cell.angle_alpha   90.00
_cell.angle_beta   90.00
_cell.angle_gamma   90.00
#
_symmetry.space_group_name_H-M   'P 1'
#
loop_
_entity.id
_entity.type
_entity.pdbx_description
1 polymer ?
#
loop_
_entity_poly.entity_id
_entity_poly.type
_entity_poly.pdbx_seq_one_letter_code
_entity_poly.pdbx_strand_id
1 'polypeptide(L)'
;LDMPKSKFALAWSKFGEKYGPLTWLSVAGQPFLVLNSIEAAKELLDTRGSTYVDRPRFVMTSELVGLGYITPFSRSGPGWRKQRTLLKHALS
;
A
#
# COMPACT_ATOMS: atom_id res chain seq x y z
N LEU A 1 21.67 -1.73 0.97
CA LEU A 1 20.29 -1.39 0.55
C LEU A 1 19.81 -0.28 1.46
N ASP A 2 19.59 0.93 0.95
CA ASP A 2 19.24 2.12 1.75
C ASP A 2 17.78 2.06 2.23
N MET A 3 17.45 1.03 3.02
CA MET A 3 16.16 0.95 3.69
C MET A 3 16.22 1.75 4.99
N PRO A 4 15.40 2.79 5.14
CA PRO A 4 15.39 3.60 6.35
C PRO A 4 14.95 2.74 7.54
N LYS A 5 15.69 2.80 8.64
CA LYS A 5 15.38 2.05 9.87
C LYS A 5 14.37 2.77 10.78
N SER A 6 14.12 4.05 10.51
CA SER A 6 13.19 4.90 11.26
C SER A 6 12.68 6.02 10.37
N LYS A 7 11.57 6.67 10.76
CA LYS A 7 11.00 7.83 10.07
C LYS A 7 10.79 7.59 8.56
N PHE A 8 10.19 6.45 8.22
CA PHE A 8 10.01 5.98 6.83
C PHE A 8 9.47 7.05 5.88
N ALA A 9 8.43 7.79 6.30
CA ALA A 9 7.86 8.85 5.47
C ALA A 9 8.87 9.94 5.10
N LEU A 10 9.67 10.42 6.07
CA LEU A 10 10.70 11.44 5.84
C LEU A 10 11.88 10.92 5.03
N ALA A 11 12.21 9.63 5.15
CA ALA A 11 13.28 9.04 4.37
C ALA A 11 12.87 8.81 2.91
N TRP A 12 11.64 8.35 2.68
CA TRP A 12 11.11 8.16 1.33
C TRP A 12 10.79 9.48 0.62
N SER A 13 10.42 10.54 1.35
CA SER A 13 10.23 11.86 0.73
C SER A 13 11.52 12.40 0.10
N LYS A 14 12.67 12.12 0.72
CA LYS A 14 13.99 12.48 0.16
C LYS A 14 14.29 11.78 -1.18
N PHE A 15 13.65 10.64 -1.45
CA PHE A 15 13.78 10.01 -2.78
C PHE A 15 13.08 10.83 -3.85
N GLY A 16 12.02 11.56 -3.49
CA GLY A 16 11.35 12.51 -4.36
C GLY A 16 12.29 13.61 -4.85
N GLU A 17 13.07 14.16 -3.93
CA GLU A 17 14.08 15.19 -4.22
C GLU A 17 15.23 14.66 -5.07
N LYS A 18 15.68 13.43 -4.81
CA LYS A 18 16.87 12.85 -5.44
C LYS A 18 16.60 12.18 -6.80
N TYR A 19 15.48 11.48 -6.93
CA TYR A 19 15.16 10.62 -8.07
C TYR A 19 13.91 11.06 -8.82
N GLY A 20 13.18 12.06 -8.31
CA GLY A 20 11.99 12.60 -8.93
C GLY A 20 10.68 12.09 -8.34
N PRO A 21 9.54 12.55 -8.88
CA PRO A 21 8.20 12.38 -8.29
C PRO A 21 7.73 10.92 -8.21
N LEU A 22 8.33 10.03 -9.00
CA LEU A 22 8.02 8.61 -9.04
C LEU A 22 9.34 7.82 -8.94
N THR A 23 9.49 7.00 -7.91
CA THR A 23 10.73 6.23 -7.71
C THR A 23 10.42 4.74 -7.67
N TRP A 24 11.00 3.98 -8.60
CA TRP A 24 10.97 2.52 -8.58
C TRP A 24 12.19 1.98 -7.81
N LEU A 25 11.95 1.07 -6.87
CA LEU A 25 13.00 0.45 -6.07
C LEU A 25 12.69 -1.01 -5.80
N SER A 26 13.74 -1.84 -5.70
CA SER A 26 13.62 -3.25 -5.33
C SER A 26 14.25 -3.46 -3.96
N VAL A 27 13.46 -3.97 -3.02
CA VAL A 27 13.89 -4.19 -1.63
C VAL A 27 13.74 -5.67 -1.33
N ALA A 28 14.86 -6.34 -1.04
CA ALA A 28 14.90 -7.78 -0.80
C ALA A 28 14.18 -8.59 -1.91
N GLY A 29 14.29 -8.16 -3.17
CA GLY A 29 13.65 -8.79 -4.32
C GLY A 29 12.18 -8.42 -4.53
N GLN A 30 11.57 -7.63 -3.64
CA GLN A 30 10.21 -7.12 -3.81
C GLN A 30 10.23 -5.73 -4.47
N PRO A 31 9.47 -5.52 -5.55
CA PRO A 31 9.35 -4.22 -6.19
C PRO A 31 8.47 -3.27 -5.37
N PHE A 32 8.89 -2.02 -5.28
CA PHE A 32 8.16 -0.92 -4.66
C PHE A 32 8.16 0.27 -5.60
N LEU A 33 7.02 0.95 -5.64
CA LEU A 33 6.84 2.21 -6.33
C LEU A 33 6.50 3.29 -5.29
N VAL A 34 7.41 4.23 -5.09
CA VAL A 34 7.20 5.36 -4.17
C VAL A 34 6.63 6.54 -4.94
N LEU A 35 5.48 7.03 -4.48
CA LEU A 35 4.78 8.18 -5.05
C LEU A 35 5.11 9.42 -4.20
N ASN A 36 5.89 10.35 -4.75
CA ASN A 36 6.31 11.58 -4.09
C ASN A 36 5.64 12.84 -4.66
N SER A 37 4.68 12.70 -5.59
CA SER A 37 3.83 13.79 -6.06
C SER A 37 2.34 13.54 -5.82
N ILE A 38 1.60 14.62 -5.58
CA ILE A 38 0.16 14.56 -5.34
C ILE A 38 -0.57 14.16 -6.63
N GLU A 39 -0.09 14.63 -7.77
CA GLU A 39 -0.65 14.31 -9.08
C GLU A 39 -0.59 12.81 -9.35
N ALA A 40 0.57 12.18 -9.12
CA ALA A 40 0.74 10.74 -9.31
C ALA A 40 -0.07 9.94 -8.28
N ALA A 41 -0.09 10.38 -7.01
CA ALA A 41 -0.90 9.75 -5.98
C ALA A 41 -2.40 9.78 -6.32
N LYS A 42 -2.91 10.92 -6.79
CA LYS A 42 -4.31 11.07 -7.18
C LYS A 42 -4.64 10.23 -8.42
N GLU A 43 -3.80 10.27 -9.45
CA GLU A 43 -4.03 9.50 -10.67
C GLU A 43 -4.06 7.98 -10.39
N LEU A 44 -3.09 7.48 -9.62
CA LEU A 44 -2.96 6.05 -9.37
C LEU A 44 -3.92 5.55 -8.29
N LEU A 45 -4.02 6.24 -7.15
CA LEU A 45 -4.76 5.72 -6.00
C LEU A 45 -6.25 6.13 -5.97
N ASP A 46 -6.60 7.25 -6.59
CA ASP A 46 -7.98 7.75 -6.64
C ASP A 46 -8.65 7.37 -7.97
N THR A 47 -8.17 7.96 -9.08
CA THR A 47 -8.77 7.74 -10.42
C THR A 47 -8.69 6.29 -10.87
N ARG A 48 -7.54 5.64 -10.68
CA ARG A 48 -7.29 4.24 -11.06
C ARG A 48 -7.24 3.29 -9.86
N GLY A 49 -7.75 3.73 -8.72
CA GLY A 49 -7.59 3.04 -7.44
C GLY A 49 -8.06 1.59 -7.46
N SER A 50 -9.11 1.27 -8.22
CA SER A 50 -9.64 -0.10 -8.35
C SER A 50 -8.65 -1.12 -8.90
N THR A 51 -7.68 -0.68 -9.72
CA THR A 51 -6.61 -1.53 -10.27
C THR A 51 -5.52 -1.82 -9.24
N TYR A 52 -5.23 -0.86 -8.36
CA TYR A 52 -4.13 -0.92 -7.39
C TYR A 52 -4.59 -1.21 -5.95
N VAL A 53 -5.86 -1.52 -5.75
CA VAL A 53 -6.46 -1.70 -4.41
C VAL A 53 -6.03 -2.99 -3.72
N ASP A 54 -5.34 -3.90 -4.40
CA ASP A 54 -4.93 -5.18 -3.81
C ASP A 54 -3.84 -5.01 -2.72
N ARG A 55 -3.64 -6.06 -1.91
CA ARG A 55 -2.68 -6.07 -0.80
C ARG A 55 -1.61 -7.14 -1.01
N PRO A 56 -0.32 -6.83 -0.78
CA PRO A 56 0.75 -7.84 -0.79
C PRO A 56 0.47 -9.00 0.16
N ARG A 57 1.06 -10.17 -0.11
CA ARG A 57 0.98 -11.34 0.78
C ARG A 57 1.81 -11.10 2.05
N PHE A 58 1.16 -10.77 3.16
CA PHE A 58 1.82 -10.59 4.46
C PHE A 58 1.91 -11.92 5.23
N VAL A 59 2.79 -12.84 4.85
CA VAL A 59 2.87 -14.21 5.43
C VAL A 59 2.84 -14.22 6.97
N MET A 60 3.65 -13.36 7.61
CA MET A 60 3.66 -13.25 9.07
C MET A 60 2.28 -12.91 9.64
N THR A 61 1.63 -11.87 9.11
CA THR A 61 0.32 -11.39 9.61
C THR A 61 -0.82 -12.31 9.19
N SER A 62 -0.82 -12.81 7.96
CA SER A 62 -1.95 -13.54 7.38
C SER A 62 -1.95 -15.01 7.74
N GLU A 63 -0.80 -15.68 7.66
CA GLU A 63 -0.70 -17.15 7.77
C GLU A 63 -0.26 -17.58 9.17
N LEU A 64 0.73 -16.89 9.75
CA LEU A 64 1.24 -17.28 11.07
C LEU A 64 0.39 -16.74 12.20
N VAL A 65 0.01 -15.46 12.14
CA VAL A 65 -0.87 -14.83 13.15
C VAL A 65 -2.35 -15.10 12.84
N GLY A 66 -2.69 -15.45 11.59
CA GLY A 66 -4.07 -15.77 11.19
C GLY A 66 -4.97 -14.56 10.93
N LEU A 67 -4.43 -13.34 10.82
CA LEU A 67 -5.20 -12.11 10.62
C LEU A 67 -5.46 -11.79 9.14
N GLY A 68 -5.33 -12.76 8.24
CA GLY A 68 -5.55 -12.54 6.81
C GLY A 68 -7.00 -12.18 6.44
N TYR A 69 -7.95 -12.43 7.33
CA TYR A 69 -9.39 -12.20 7.10
C TYR A 69 -9.84 -10.77 7.43
N ILE A 70 -9.06 -9.99 8.16
CA ILE A 70 -9.45 -8.62 8.52
C ILE A 70 -9.27 -7.68 7.33
N THR A 71 -10.20 -6.75 7.16
CA THR A 71 -10.32 -5.86 6.00
C THR A 71 -9.03 -5.15 5.57
N PRO A 72 -8.12 -4.70 6.48
CA PRO A 72 -6.86 -4.08 6.08
C PRO A 72 -5.85 -5.04 5.42
N PHE A 73 -5.88 -6.32 5.78
CA PHE A 73 -4.91 -7.34 5.35
C PHE A 73 -5.48 -8.33 4.34
N SER A 74 -6.80 -8.36 4.13
CA SER A 74 -7.41 -9.21 3.13
C SER A 74 -7.18 -8.66 1.71
N ARG A 75 -6.98 -9.58 0.76
CA ARG A 75 -6.80 -9.25 -0.66
C ARG A 75 -8.08 -8.70 -1.28
N SER A 76 -7.92 -7.91 -2.32
CA SER A 76 -9.04 -7.37 -3.09
C SER A 76 -9.86 -8.51 -3.70
N GLY A 77 -11.12 -8.60 -3.32
CA GLY A 77 -12.03 -9.65 -3.78
C GLY A 77 -13.47 -9.40 -3.32
N PRO A 78 -14.42 -10.24 -3.72
CA PRO A 78 -15.83 -10.09 -3.34
C PRO A 78 -16.04 -10.02 -1.82
N GLY A 79 -15.30 -10.84 -1.06
CA GLY A 79 -15.33 -10.83 0.40
C GLY A 79 -14.88 -9.49 0.99
N TRP A 80 -13.73 -8.97 0.55
CA TRP A 80 -13.22 -7.67 0.99
C TRP A 80 -14.19 -6.53 0.66
N ARG A 81 -14.79 -6.53 -0.54
CA ARG A 81 -15.78 -5.51 -0.94
C ARG A 81 -16.98 -5.52 0.00
N LYS A 82 -17.51 -6.70 0.34
CA LYS A 82 -18.61 -6.85 1.29
C LYS A 82 -18.22 -6.34 2.69
N GLN A 83 -17.05 -6.74 3.19
CA GLN A 83 -16.52 -6.27 4.48
C GLN A 83 -16.39 -4.75 4.51
N ARG A 84 -15.84 -4.15 3.45
CA ARG A 84 -15.68 -2.70 3.32
C ARG A 84 -17.01 -1.96 3.30
N THR A 85 -18.02 -2.47 2.58
CA THR A 85 -19.36 -1.85 2.56
C THR A 85 -19.96 -1.83 3.96
N LEU A 86 -19.93 -2.97 4.66
CA LEU A 86 -20.47 -3.07 6.02
C LEU A 86 -19.74 -2.12 6.99
N LEU A 87 -18.40 -2.09 6.94
CA LEU A 87 -17.61 -1.18 7.77
C LEU A 87 -17.90 0.30 7.46
N LYS A 88 -18.08 0.64 6.19
CA LYS A 88 -18.43 2.01 5.80
C LYS A 88 -19.76 2.45 6.42
N HIS A 89 -20.76 1.57 6.46
CA HIS A 89 -22.05 1.86 7.09
C HIS A 89 -21.95 1.92 8.62
N ALA A 90 -21.08 1.14 9.25
CA ALA A 90 -20.92 1.14 10.70
C ALA A 90 -20.14 2.35 11.23
N LEU A 91 -19.31 2.97 10.38
CA LEU A 91 -18.43 4.10 10.74
C LEU A 91 -18.96 5.46 10.25
N SER A 92 -20.09 5.48 9.53
CA SER A 92 -20.79 6.69 9.09
C SER A 92 -21.90 7.06 10.06
#